data_AF-A0A536TKL5-F1
#
_entry.id   AF-A0A536TKL5-F1
#
_cell.length_a   1.000
_cell.length_b   1.000
_cell.length_c   1.000
_cell.angle_alpha   90.00
_cell.angle_beta   90.00
_cell.angle_gamma   90.00
#
_symmetry.space_group_name_H-M   'P 1'
#
loop_
_entity.id
_entity.type
_entity.pdbx_description
1 polymer ?
#
loop_
_entity_poly.entity_id
_entity_poly.type
_entity_poly.pdbx_seq_one_letter_code
_entity_poly.pdbx_strand_id
1 'polypeptide(L)'
;LGVFNKITDKFASAEDAYRRIKEVDAAKGIVWLNMSPVNNTYAFAMNRDEAQKRGIVTMSDFAKAIKSGAKLTFASNAEFYARPDGLPGWQTAYGFEFERDNVKRMDTGLTYNALKDRQVDSAVVFATDGRIPAFNFVVLKDDKHYGAPYNLTPVVRKEILDKNPKLADALNSVSAKLNDEIMAKMNASVDVDKKTPEEVAEAFLKVNGLI
;
A
#
# COMPACT_ATOMS: atom_id res chain seq x y z
N LEU A 1 -9.96 -10.80 2.37
CA LEU A 1 -10.15 -12.19 1.88
C LEU A 1 -9.85 -13.26 2.93
N GLY A 2 -8.78 -13.14 3.72
CA GLY A 2 -8.55 -14.05 4.85
C GLY A 2 -9.72 -14.13 5.83
N VAL A 3 -10.36 -12.99 6.15
CA VAL A 3 -11.58 -12.95 6.98
C VAL A 3 -12.76 -13.69 6.34
N PHE A 4 -12.98 -13.52 5.02
CA PHE A 4 -14.09 -14.17 4.30
C PHE A 4 -13.89 -15.69 4.16
N ASN A 5 -12.65 -16.11 3.91
CA ASN A 5 -12.27 -17.52 3.79
C ASN A 5 -11.88 -18.15 5.14
N LYS A 6 -12.01 -17.41 6.25
CA LYS A 6 -11.57 -17.81 7.61
C LYS A 6 -10.12 -18.34 7.67
N ILE A 7 -9.26 -17.80 6.81
CA ILE A 7 -7.84 -18.10 6.80
C ILE A 7 -7.20 -17.29 7.94
N THR A 8 -6.71 -18.00 8.95
CA THR A 8 -5.98 -17.44 10.11
C THR A 8 -4.47 -17.65 10.01
N ASP A 9 -4.01 -18.24 8.91
CA ASP A 9 -2.59 -18.54 8.68
C ASP A 9 -1.77 -17.25 8.64
N LYS A 10 -0.60 -17.27 9.29
CA LYS A 10 0.43 -16.26 9.07
C LYS A 10 1.23 -16.68 7.85
N PHE A 11 1.28 -15.83 6.85
CA PHE A 11 2.06 -16.06 5.63
C PHE A 11 3.45 -15.46 5.76
N ALA A 12 4.46 -16.20 5.31
CA ALA A 12 5.85 -15.74 5.31
C ALA A 12 6.15 -14.73 4.19
N SER A 13 5.29 -14.69 3.15
CA SER A 13 5.42 -13.80 1.99
C SER A 13 4.07 -13.48 1.35
N ALA A 14 4.05 -12.47 0.48
CA ALA A 14 2.90 -12.15 -0.37
C ALA A 14 2.55 -13.31 -1.31
N GLU A 15 3.57 -13.99 -1.85
CA GLU A 15 3.43 -15.14 -2.73
C GLU A 15 2.77 -16.33 -2.03
N ASP A 16 3.11 -16.58 -0.76
CA ASP A 16 2.46 -17.63 0.05
C ASP A 16 0.98 -17.33 0.27
N ALA A 17 0.67 -16.08 0.64
CA ALA A 17 -0.72 -15.63 0.82
C ALA A 17 -1.51 -15.76 -0.48
N TYR A 18 -0.94 -15.30 -1.60
CA TYR A 18 -1.53 -15.38 -2.94
C TYR A 18 -1.79 -16.83 -3.35
N ARG A 19 -0.80 -17.73 -3.22
CA ARG A 19 -0.96 -19.15 -3.56
C ARG A 19 -2.07 -19.80 -2.73
N ARG A 20 -2.11 -19.53 -1.43
CA ARG A 20 -3.11 -20.11 -0.53
C ARG A 20 -4.52 -19.63 -0.86
N ILE A 21 -4.70 -18.33 -1.08
CA ILE A 21 -6.02 -17.78 -1.43
C ILE A 21 -6.46 -18.29 -2.80
N LYS A 22 -5.54 -18.34 -3.78
CA LYS A 22 -5.79 -18.91 -5.10
C LYS A 22 -6.29 -20.34 -5.04
N GLU A 23 -5.69 -21.19 -4.22
CA GLU A 23 -6.11 -22.58 -4.01
C GLU A 23 -7.52 -22.66 -3.41
N VAL A 24 -7.79 -21.89 -2.35
CA VAL A 24 -9.08 -21.91 -1.65
C VAL A 24 -10.23 -21.42 -2.55
N ASP A 25 -9.98 -20.37 -3.33
CA ASP A 25 -10.99 -19.80 -4.22
C ASP A 25 -11.18 -20.63 -5.50
N ALA A 26 -10.17 -21.39 -5.94
CA ALA A 26 -10.30 -22.29 -7.09
C ALA A 26 -11.41 -23.34 -6.87
N ALA A 27 -11.58 -23.84 -5.64
CA ALA A 27 -12.66 -24.76 -5.27
C ALA A 27 -14.07 -24.14 -5.44
N LYS A 28 -14.16 -22.80 -5.51
CA LYS A 28 -15.39 -22.04 -5.71
C LYS A 28 -15.58 -21.60 -7.17
N GLY A 29 -14.75 -22.10 -8.09
CA GLY A 29 -14.76 -21.70 -9.49
C GLY A 29 -14.24 -20.27 -9.70
N ILE A 30 -13.38 -19.78 -8.82
CA ILE A 30 -12.77 -18.45 -8.89
C ILE A 30 -11.27 -18.63 -9.22
N VAL A 31 -10.83 -18.04 -10.33
CA VAL A 31 -9.45 -18.13 -10.83
C VAL A 31 -8.72 -16.83 -10.54
N TRP A 32 -7.67 -16.93 -9.75
CA TRP A 32 -6.71 -15.84 -9.53
C TRP A 32 -5.64 -15.85 -10.64
N LEU A 33 -5.57 -14.74 -11.38
CA LEU A 33 -4.57 -14.50 -12.44
C LEU A 33 -3.26 -13.96 -11.85
N ASN A 34 -2.35 -13.44 -12.67
CA ASN A 34 -1.04 -12.98 -12.19
C ASN A 34 -1.18 -11.78 -11.26
N MET A 35 -0.63 -11.93 -10.06
CA MET A 35 -0.51 -10.89 -9.04
C MET A 35 0.38 -9.77 -9.57
N SER A 36 -0.05 -8.52 -9.42
CA SER A 36 0.76 -7.36 -9.76
C SER A 36 1.77 -7.02 -8.63
N PRO A 37 2.87 -6.34 -8.96
CA PRO A 37 3.79 -5.77 -7.97
C PRO A 37 3.18 -4.71 -7.05
N VAL A 38 1.99 -4.18 -7.36
CA VAL A 38 1.29 -3.22 -6.49
C VAL A 38 1.04 -3.87 -5.13
N ASN A 39 1.25 -3.15 -4.03
CA ASN A 39 0.91 -3.53 -2.67
C ASN A 39 0.22 -2.35 -1.95
N ASN A 40 -1.11 -2.31 -1.96
CA ASN A 40 -1.88 -1.23 -1.32
C ASN A 40 -2.06 -1.45 0.19
N THR A 41 -0.93 -1.50 0.91
CA THR A 41 -0.90 -1.71 2.36
C THR A 41 -0.85 -0.41 3.16
N TYR A 42 -1.03 -0.51 4.48
CA TYR A 42 -0.71 0.57 5.41
C TYR A 42 0.81 0.80 5.42
N ALA A 43 1.22 2.06 5.27
CA ALA A 43 2.62 2.43 5.24
C ALA A 43 2.88 3.74 5.98
N PHE A 44 4.15 3.98 6.30
CA PHE A 44 4.62 5.26 6.83
C PHE A 44 5.08 6.13 5.67
N ALA A 45 4.67 7.39 5.67
CA ALA A 45 5.16 8.39 4.74
C ALA A 45 5.78 9.59 5.46
N MET A 46 6.71 10.24 4.78
CA MET A 46 7.34 11.51 5.18
C MET A 46 7.29 12.49 4.01
N ASN A 47 7.46 13.79 4.27
CA ASN A 47 7.81 14.72 3.20
C ASN A 47 9.15 14.30 2.57
N ARG A 48 9.22 14.26 1.24
CA ARG A 48 10.39 13.73 0.51
C ARG A 48 11.68 14.48 0.84
N ASP A 49 11.62 15.80 0.94
CA ASP A 49 12.75 16.66 1.27
C ASP A 49 13.27 16.40 2.68
N GLU A 50 12.38 16.24 3.66
CA GLU A 50 12.77 15.97 5.05
C GLU A 50 13.35 14.57 5.22
N ALA A 51 12.75 13.57 4.56
CA ALA A 51 13.29 12.21 4.52
C ALA A 51 14.70 12.19 3.92
N GLN A 52 14.92 12.89 2.80
CA GLN A 52 16.22 13.01 2.15
C GLN A 52 17.25 13.72 3.04
N LYS A 53 16.87 14.85 3.66
CA LYS A 53 17.72 15.61 4.58
C LYS A 53 18.19 14.76 5.77
N ARG A 54 17.34 13.85 6.26
CA ARG A 54 17.65 12.95 7.38
C ARG A 54 18.26 11.62 6.95
N GLY A 55 18.32 11.32 5.65
CA GLY A 55 18.75 10.03 5.13
C GLY A 55 17.82 8.88 5.53
N ILE A 56 16.52 9.12 5.68
CA ILE A 56 15.52 8.11 6.04
C ILE A 56 14.87 7.59 4.76
N VAL A 57 15.14 6.34 4.42
CA VAL A 57 14.58 5.68 3.22
C VAL A 57 13.73 4.46 3.61
N THR A 58 14.13 3.78 4.68
CA THR A 58 13.50 2.56 5.18
C THR A 58 12.87 2.77 6.55
N MET A 59 12.00 1.84 6.94
CA MET A 59 11.46 1.80 8.30
C MET A 59 12.56 1.48 9.33
N SER A 60 13.59 0.73 8.97
CA SER A 60 14.78 0.57 9.83
C SER A 60 15.55 1.87 10.04
N ASP A 61 15.69 2.73 9.02
CA ASP A 61 16.32 4.06 9.18
C ASP A 61 15.49 4.96 10.10
N PHE A 62 14.16 4.95 9.90
CA PHE A 62 13.22 5.69 10.74
C PHE A 62 13.31 5.27 12.22
N ALA A 63 13.30 3.95 12.47
CA ALA A 63 13.45 3.39 13.80
C ALA A 63 14.81 3.74 14.43
N LYS A 64 15.89 3.73 13.63
CA LYS A 64 17.22 4.14 14.07
C LYS A 64 17.26 5.61 14.47
N ALA A 65 16.62 6.49 13.69
CA ALA A 65 16.53 7.91 14.01
C ALA A 65 15.86 8.14 15.37
N ILE A 66 14.71 7.51 15.62
CA ILE A 66 14.00 7.60 16.92
C ILE A 66 14.88 7.09 18.06
N LYS A 67 15.49 5.91 17.91
CA LYS A 67 16.39 5.34 18.92
C LYS A 67 17.61 6.22 19.23
N SER A 68 18.08 6.99 18.25
CA SER A 68 19.17 7.94 18.43
C SER A 68 18.75 9.26 19.09
N GLY A 69 17.48 9.39 19.48
CA GLY A 69 16.94 10.55 20.21
C GLY A 69 16.18 11.54 19.33
N ALA A 70 15.93 11.23 18.04
CA ALA A 70 15.09 12.09 17.21
C ALA A 70 13.64 12.07 17.72
N LYS A 71 13.10 13.24 18.08
CA LYS A 71 11.69 13.40 18.45
C LYS A 71 10.83 13.61 17.20
N LEU A 72 10.55 12.52 16.51
CA LEU A 72 9.66 12.54 15.34
C LEU A 72 8.20 12.41 15.78
N THR A 73 7.34 13.24 15.22
CA THR A 73 5.89 13.20 15.40
C THR A 73 5.20 12.42 14.29
N PHE A 74 4.11 11.73 14.64
CA PHE A 74 3.41 10.82 13.75
C PHE A 74 1.91 11.07 13.75
N ALA A 75 1.30 11.26 12.58
CA ALA A 75 -0.15 11.24 12.42
C ALA A 75 -0.65 9.80 12.20
N SER A 76 -1.57 9.35 13.06
CA SER A 76 -2.18 8.03 12.97
C SER A 76 -3.71 8.13 12.92
N ASN A 77 -4.34 7.26 12.15
CA ASN A 77 -5.79 7.07 12.28
C ASN A 77 -6.13 6.21 13.51
N ALA A 78 -7.39 6.25 13.96
CA ALA A 78 -7.79 5.55 15.19
C ALA A 78 -7.62 4.02 15.09
N GLU A 79 -7.84 3.44 13.91
CA GLU A 79 -7.74 2.00 13.67
C GLU A 79 -6.29 1.52 13.73
N PHE A 80 -5.40 2.12 12.94
CA PHE A 80 -3.98 1.79 12.88
C PHE A 80 -3.31 2.03 14.23
N TYR A 81 -3.70 3.07 14.97
CA TYR A 81 -3.19 3.31 16.32
C TYR A 81 -3.50 2.16 17.30
N ALA A 82 -4.69 1.57 17.22
CA ALA A 82 -5.18 0.62 18.22
C ALA A 82 -4.96 -0.86 17.86
N ARG A 83 -4.88 -1.19 16.57
CA ARG A 83 -4.75 -2.58 16.11
C ARG A 83 -3.43 -3.21 16.57
N PRO A 84 -3.42 -4.48 17.03
CA PRO A 84 -2.18 -5.18 17.39
C PRO A 84 -1.18 -5.27 16.23
N ASP A 85 -1.67 -5.43 14.99
CA ASP A 85 -0.86 -5.42 13.76
C ASP A 85 -0.72 -4.03 13.13
N GLY A 86 -1.26 -3.00 13.78
CA GLY A 86 -1.05 -1.59 13.45
C GLY A 86 0.20 -1.03 14.12
N LEU A 87 0.15 0.23 14.57
CA LEU A 87 1.29 0.94 15.17
C LEU A 87 2.03 0.14 16.27
N PRO A 88 1.35 -0.50 17.25
CA PRO A 88 2.03 -1.34 18.26
C PRO A 88 2.89 -2.45 17.65
N GLY A 89 2.38 -3.08 16.61
CA GLY A 89 3.05 -4.15 15.88
C GLY A 89 4.28 -3.65 15.12
N TRP A 90 4.15 -2.53 14.42
CA TRP A 90 5.26 -1.87 13.71
C TRP A 90 6.38 -1.44 14.67
N GLN A 91 6.02 -0.83 15.79
CA GLN A 91 6.95 -0.45 16.86
C GLN A 91 7.74 -1.67 17.37
N THR A 92 7.04 -2.79 17.60
CA THR A 92 7.67 -4.05 18.04
C THR A 92 8.60 -4.64 16.97
N ALA A 93 8.16 -4.72 15.72
CA ALA A 93 8.93 -5.32 14.62
C ALA A 93 10.23 -4.55 14.31
N TYR A 94 10.20 -3.22 14.43
CA TYR A 94 11.33 -2.36 14.14
C TYR A 94 12.13 -1.94 15.38
N GLY A 95 11.60 -2.22 16.58
CA GLY A 95 12.24 -1.92 17.86
C GLY A 95 12.38 -0.41 18.08
N PHE A 96 11.29 0.33 17.94
CA PHE A 96 11.19 1.75 18.30
C PHE A 96 9.86 1.99 19.00
N GLU A 97 9.75 3.09 19.74
CA GLU A 97 8.51 3.50 20.38
C GLU A 97 8.37 5.02 20.29
N PHE A 98 7.18 5.50 19.97
CA PHE A 98 6.85 6.91 20.08
C PHE A 98 6.48 7.23 21.53
N GLU A 99 6.94 8.38 22.02
CA GLU A 99 6.31 8.99 23.19
C GLU A 99 4.83 9.29 22.85
N ARG A 100 3.94 9.11 23.82
CA ARG A 100 2.49 9.28 23.61
C ARG A 100 2.12 10.62 22.99
N ASP A 101 2.81 11.69 23.40
CA ASP A 101 2.56 13.05 22.92
C ASP A 101 3.01 13.26 21.46
N ASN A 102 3.88 12.39 20.94
CA ASN A 102 4.36 12.43 19.56
C ASN A 102 3.41 11.73 18.58
N VAL A 103 2.38 11.02 19.05
CA VAL A 103 1.38 10.41 18.17
C VAL A 103 0.09 11.24 18.15
N LYS A 104 -0.18 11.87 17.01
CA LYS A 104 -1.39 12.67 16.78
C LYS A 104 -2.46 11.78 16.15
N ARG A 105 -3.53 11.51 16.89
CA ARG A 105 -4.67 10.72 16.41
C ARG A 105 -5.66 11.62 15.70
N MET A 106 -6.07 11.22 14.50
CA MET A 106 -7.01 11.97 13.65
C MET A 106 -7.73 11.04 12.66
N ASP A 107 -8.61 11.57 11.81
CA ASP A 107 -9.22 10.78 10.75
C ASP A 107 -8.22 10.46 9.63
N THR A 108 -8.41 9.33 8.94
CA THR A 108 -7.50 8.85 7.86
C THR A 108 -7.25 9.91 6.78
N GLY A 109 -8.27 10.69 6.41
CA GLY A 109 -8.09 11.76 5.42
C GLY A 109 -7.19 12.89 5.91
N LEU A 110 -7.18 13.15 7.21
CA LEU A 110 -6.45 14.26 7.84
C LEU A 110 -4.96 13.97 8.03
N THR A 111 -4.55 12.70 8.11
CA THR A 111 -3.13 12.33 8.28
C THR A 111 -2.26 12.91 7.15
N TYR A 112 -2.79 12.90 5.92
CA TYR A 112 -2.14 13.46 4.73
C TYR A 112 -1.99 14.98 4.82
N ASN A 113 -3.04 15.69 5.27
CA ASN A 113 -2.98 17.14 5.41
C ASN A 113 -2.04 17.55 6.54
N ALA A 114 -2.07 16.85 7.67
CA ALA A 114 -1.14 17.10 8.77
C ALA A 114 0.32 16.96 8.33
N LEU A 115 0.65 15.96 7.50
CA LEU A 115 1.99 15.80 6.92
C LEU A 115 2.30 16.87 5.87
N LYS A 116 1.35 17.20 5.00
CA LYS A 116 1.51 18.25 3.98
C LYS A 116 1.82 19.60 4.62
N ASP A 117 1.08 19.94 5.66
CA ASP A 117 1.17 21.21 6.38
C ASP A 117 2.29 21.21 7.44
N ARG A 118 3.12 20.16 7.48
CA ARG A 118 4.25 19.98 8.39
C ARG A 118 3.89 20.10 9.88
N GLN A 119 2.67 19.69 10.23
CA GLN A 119 2.21 19.56 11.62
C GLN A 119 2.74 18.27 12.26
N VAL A 120 3.12 17.30 11.44
CA VAL A 120 3.80 16.06 11.84
C VAL A 120 4.99 15.78 10.93
N ASP A 121 5.96 14.99 11.40
CA ASP A 121 7.13 14.57 10.61
C ASP A 121 6.83 13.35 9.72
N SER A 122 5.91 12.49 10.15
CA SER A 122 5.45 11.33 9.41
C SER A 122 3.97 11.03 9.62
N ALA A 123 3.38 10.24 8.73
CA ALA A 123 1.98 9.87 8.80
C ALA A 123 1.73 8.44 8.32
N VAL A 124 0.68 7.81 8.85
CA VAL A 124 0.12 6.60 8.24
C VAL A 124 -0.63 6.98 6.97
N VAL A 125 -0.32 6.26 5.89
CA VAL A 125 -0.94 6.38 4.56
C VAL A 125 -1.26 5.00 3.98
N PHE A 126 -2.02 4.98 2.89
CA PHE A 126 -2.09 3.83 2.00
C PHE A 126 -1.03 3.98 0.91
N ALA A 127 -0.26 2.92 0.64
CA ALA A 127 0.92 3.00 -0.21
C ALA A 127 0.66 3.51 -1.64
N THR A 128 -0.56 3.38 -2.15
CA THR A 128 -0.96 3.83 -3.49
C THR A 128 -1.87 5.06 -3.50
N ASP A 129 -2.04 5.77 -2.39
CA ASP A 129 -2.91 6.96 -2.32
C ASP A 129 -2.41 8.08 -3.24
N GLY A 130 -3.33 8.71 -3.99
CA GLY A 130 -3.00 9.75 -4.96
C GLY A 130 -2.37 11.01 -4.37
N ARG A 131 -2.55 11.25 -3.07
CA ARG A 131 -1.94 12.40 -2.38
C ARG A 131 -0.45 12.24 -2.15
N ILE A 132 0.09 11.03 -2.21
CA ILE A 132 1.54 10.80 -2.07
C ILE A 132 2.33 11.58 -3.14
N PRO A 133 2.10 11.37 -4.45
CA PRO A 133 2.79 12.17 -5.47
C PRO A 133 2.31 13.63 -5.46
N ALA A 134 1.02 13.90 -5.22
CA ALA A 134 0.50 15.25 -5.27
C ALA A 134 1.06 16.19 -4.18
N PHE A 135 1.38 15.64 -2.99
CA PHE A 135 1.96 16.40 -1.88
C PHE A 135 3.47 16.18 -1.73
N ASN A 136 4.10 15.53 -2.71
CA ASN A 136 5.53 15.21 -2.73
C ASN A 136 6.00 14.46 -1.46
N PHE A 137 5.25 13.42 -1.09
CA PHE A 137 5.65 12.51 -0.04
C PHE A 137 6.55 11.39 -0.58
N VAL A 138 7.19 10.70 0.35
CA VAL A 138 7.87 9.43 0.11
C VAL A 138 7.33 8.41 1.11
N VAL A 139 6.95 7.25 0.60
CA VAL A 139 6.62 6.09 1.44
C VAL A 139 7.92 5.41 1.85
N LEU A 140 8.09 5.18 3.14
CA LEU A 140 9.26 4.50 3.68
C LEU A 140 9.19 3.01 3.35
N LYS A 141 10.29 2.44 2.86
CA LYS A 141 10.36 1.02 2.52
C LYS A 141 10.23 0.18 3.78
N ASP A 142 9.27 -0.76 3.78
CA ASP A 142 9.14 -1.82 4.78
C ASP A 142 10.20 -2.92 4.53
N ASP A 143 11.43 -2.67 4.98
CA ASP A 143 12.58 -3.54 4.73
C ASP A 143 12.58 -4.85 5.52
N LYS A 144 11.69 -4.98 6.52
CA LYS A 144 11.44 -6.23 7.26
C LYS A 144 10.15 -6.95 6.83
N HIS A 145 9.43 -6.42 5.85
CA HIS A 145 8.18 -7.00 5.33
C HIS A 145 7.14 -7.27 6.43
N TYR A 146 6.98 -6.33 7.38
CA TYR A 146 6.02 -6.47 8.48
C TYR A 146 4.58 -6.23 8.03
N GLY A 147 4.36 -5.26 7.14
CA GLY A 147 3.05 -4.90 6.63
C GLY A 147 2.41 -6.07 5.89
N ALA A 148 1.14 -6.34 6.18
CA ALA A 148 0.39 -7.36 5.46
C ALA A 148 0.34 -7.03 3.96
N PRO A 149 0.54 -8.02 3.06
CA PRO A 149 0.51 -7.79 1.63
C PRO A 149 -0.93 -7.63 1.12
N TYR A 150 -1.15 -6.59 0.31
CA TYR A 150 -2.41 -6.28 -0.37
C TYR A 150 -2.17 -6.08 -1.85
N ASN A 151 -1.70 -7.14 -2.51
CA ASN A 151 -1.38 -7.09 -3.92
C ASN A 151 -2.61 -7.11 -4.82
N LEU A 152 -2.65 -6.21 -5.81
CA LEU A 152 -3.75 -6.19 -6.78
C LEU A 152 -3.60 -7.37 -7.72
N THR A 153 -4.66 -8.19 -7.80
CA THR A 153 -4.69 -9.37 -8.65
C THR A 153 -6.04 -9.47 -9.34
N PRO A 154 -6.09 -9.62 -10.68
CA PRO A 154 -7.32 -9.90 -11.38
C PRO A 154 -7.87 -11.27 -10.97
N VAL A 155 -9.16 -11.31 -10.66
CA VAL A 155 -9.86 -12.51 -10.25
C VAL A 155 -11.07 -12.71 -11.14
N VAL A 156 -11.18 -13.87 -11.77
CA VAL A 156 -12.18 -14.16 -12.81
C VAL A 156 -12.92 -15.45 -12.50
N ARG A 157 -14.23 -15.50 -12.76
CA ARG A 157 -14.96 -16.77 -12.68
C ARG A 157 -14.46 -17.74 -13.74
N LYS A 158 -14.20 -18.98 -13.35
CA LYS A 158 -13.67 -20.04 -14.21
C LYS A 158 -14.48 -20.20 -15.50
N GLU A 159 -15.81 -20.22 -15.41
CA GLU A 159 -16.69 -20.35 -16.58
C GLU A 159 -16.48 -19.24 -17.62
N ILE A 160 -16.23 -18.01 -17.18
CA ILE A 160 -15.99 -16.88 -18.09
C ILE A 160 -14.62 -17.02 -18.75
N LEU A 161 -13.62 -17.46 -17.99
CA LEU A 161 -12.27 -17.67 -18.49
C LEU A 161 -12.21 -18.81 -19.51
N ASP A 162 -12.91 -19.92 -19.25
CA ASP A 162 -12.98 -21.08 -20.15
C ASP A 162 -13.64 -20.71 -21.48
N LYS A 163 -14.65 -19.81 -21.47
CA LYS A 163 -15.29 -19.28 -22.69
C LYS A 163 -14.45 -18.22 -23.42
N ASN A 164 -13.51 -17.58 -22.74
CA ASN A 164 -12.73 -16.45 -23.25
C ASN A 164 -11.25 -16.59 -22.88
N PRO A 165 -10.51 -17.57 -23.45
CA PRO A 165 -9.16 -17.89 -23.00
C PRO A 165 -8.16 -16.72 -23.12
N LYS A 166 -8.36 -15.83 -24.10
CA LYS A 166 -7.54 -14.61 -24.30
C LYS A 166 -7.70 -13.57 -23.18
N LEU A 167 -8.74 -13.67 -22.35
CA LEU A 167 -8.97 -12.75 -21.23
C LEU A 167 -7.85 -12.84 -20.18
N ALA A 168 -7.30 -14.04 -19.96
CA ALA A 168 -6.20 -14.24 -19.03
C ALA A 168 -4.98 -13.40 -19.44
N ASP A 169 -4.58 -13.50 -20.71
CA ASP A 169 -3.39 -12.82 -21.23
C ASP A 169 -3.54 -11.31 -21.21
N ALA A 170 -4.72 -10.79 -21.57
CA ALA A 170 -5.01 -9.37 -21.53
C ALA A 170 -4.90 -8.81 -20.09
N LEU A 171 -5.54 -9.46 -19.12
CA LEU A 171 -5.51 -9.04 -17.71
C LEU A 171 -4.12 -9.20 -17.09
N ASN A 172 -3.40 -10.26 -17.43
CA ASN A 172 -2.02 -10.47 -16.98
C ASN A 172 -1.06 -9.41 -17.51
N SER A 173 -1.28 -8.95 -18.75
CA SER A 173 -0.48 -7.89 -19.37
C SER A 173 -0.68 -6.56 -18.65
N VAL A 174 -1.90 -6.26 -18.19
CA VAL A 174 -2.19 -5.12 -17.31
C VAL A 174 -1.46 -5.26 -15.98
N SER A 175 -1.64 -6.39 -15.26
CA SER A 175 -0.99 -6.63 -13.96
C SER A 175 0.52 -6.44 -14.00
N ALA A 176 1.18 -6.91 -15.07
CA ALA A 176 2.63 -6.83 -15.22
C ALA A 176 3.18 -5.39 -15.35
N LYS A 177 2.32 -4.42 -15.72
CA LYS A 177 2.67 -3.01 -15.89
C LYS A 177 2.36 -2.16 -14.66
N LEU A 178 1.62 -2.69 -13.69
CA LEU A 178 1.24 -1.96 -12.49
C LEU A 178 2.31 -2.08 -11.40
N ASN A 179 2.58 -0.98 -10.71
CA ASN A 179 3.35 -0.95 -9.47
C ASN A 179 2.81 0.20 -8.59
N ASP A 180 3.32 0.32 -7.36
CA ASP A 180 2.82 1.30 -6.39
C ASP A 180 2.89 2.73 -6.89
N GLU A 181 4.00 3.12 -7.53
CA GLU A 181 4.20 4.47 -8.04
C GLU A 181 3.22 4.80 -9.19
N ILE A 182 3.03 3.86 -10.11
CA ILE A 182 2.09 4.00 -11.23
C ILE A 182 0.67 4.11 -10.69
N MET A 183 0.27 3.22 -9.77
CA MET A 183 -1.05 3.27 -9.15
C MET A 183 -1.28 4.56 -8.38
N ALA A 184 -0.30 5.05 -7.63
CA ALA A 184 -0.38 6.33 -6.93
C ALA A 184 -0.56 7.50 -7.91
N LYS A 185 0.15 7.52 -9.05
CA LYS A 185 -0.02 8.56 -10.08
C LYS A 185 -1.39 8.49 -10.76
N MET A 186 -1.91 7.29 -11.01
CA MET A 186 -3.25 7.10 -11.55
C MET A 186 -4.31 7.57 -10.56
N ASN A 187 -4.20 7.19 -9.29
CA ASN A 187 -5.10 7.67 -8.23
C ASN A 187 -5.01 9.20 -8.07
N ALA A 188 -3.82 9.79 -8.16
CA ALA A 188 -3.65 11.24 -8.13
C ALA A 188 -4.39 11.94 -9.28
N SER A 189 -4.34 11.36 -10.48
CA SER A 189 -5.05 11.90 -11.65
C SER A 189 -6.57 11.95 -11.43
N VAL A 190 -7.12 11.02 -10.66
CA VAL A 190 -8.55 11.01 -10.31
C VAL A 190 -8.82 11.93 -9.12
N ASP A 191 -8.13 11.73 -8.02
CA ASP A 191 -8.41 12.39 -6.74
C ASP A 191 -8.07 13.88 -6.76
N VAL A 192 -7.01 14.26 -7.46
CA VAL A 192 -6.44 15.61 -7.47
C VAL A 192 -6.73 16.32 -8.79
N ASP A 193 -6.41 15.70 -9.92
CA ASP A 193 -6.62 16.33 -11.24
C ASP A 193 -8.06 16.20 -11.75
N LYS A 194 -8.93 15.48 -11.00
CA LYS A 194 -10.37 15.30 -11.29
C LYS A 194 -10.66 14.69 -12.66
N LYS A 195 -9.73 13.90 -13.20
CA LYS A 195 -9.98 13.07 -14.38
C LYS A 195 -10.91 11.92 -14.02
N THR A 196 -11.65 11.43 -15.00
CA THR A 196 -12.47 10.24 -14.81
C THR A 196 -11.58 8.98 -14.72
N PRO A 197 -11.97 7.96 -13.95
CA PRO A 197 -11.25 6.68 -13.92
C PRO A 197 -11.07 6.07 -15.32
N GLU A 198 -12.06 6.24 -16.20
CA GLU A 198 -12.05 5.76 -17.59
C GLU A 198 -10.93 6.42 -18.40
N GLU A 199 -10.81 7.75 -18.34
CA GLU A 199 -9.75 8.49 -19.05
C GLU A 199 -8.36 8.08 -18.54
N VAL A 200 -8.21 7.91 -17.23
CA VAL A 200 -6.93 7.52 -16.61
C VAL A 200 -6.55 6.09 -16.99
N ALA A 201 -7.52 5.16 -16.97
CA ALA A 201 -7.30 3.79 -17.39
C ALA A 201 -6.96 3.69 -18.88
N GLU A 202 -7.70 4.39 -19.74
CA GLU A 202 -7.44 4.41 -21.19
C GLU A 202 -6.06 4.97 -21.51
N ALA A 203 -5.67 6.09 -20.87
CA ALA A 203 -4.33 6.66 -21.05
C ALA A 203 -3.22 5.69 -20.59
N PHE A 204 -3.41 5.02 -19.45
CA PHE A 204 -2.47 4.00 -18.95
C PHE A 204 -2.31 2.85 -19.95
N LEU A 205 -3.42 2.33 -20.49
CA LEU A 205 -3.40 1.24 -21.45
C LEU A 205 -2.69 1.64 -22.76
N LYS A 206 -2.98 2.84 -23.30
CA LYS A 206 -2.33 3.36 -24.53
C LYS A 206 -0.82 3.52 -24.37
N VAL A 207 -0.37 4.16 -23.29
CA VAL A 207 1.08 4.39 -23.05
C VAL A 207 1.85 3.09 -22.89
N ASN A 208 1.18 2.02 -22.42
CA ASN A 208 1.78 0.70 -22.29
C ASN A 208 1.59 -0.21 -23.50
N GLY A 209 0.99 0.29 -24.59
CA GLY A 209 0.72 -0.49 -25.82
C GLY A 209 -0.25 -1.64 -25.60
N LEU A 210 -1.16 -1.51 -24.64
CA LEU A 210 -2.18 -2.52 -24.33
C LEU A 210 -3.48 -2.29 -25.10
N ILE A 211 -3.66 -1.09 -25.66
CA ILE A 211 -4.68 -0.68 -26.63
C ILE A 211 -4.12 0.36 -27.60
#